data_AF-A0A7X1Y6T4-F1
#
_entry.id   AF-A0A7X1Y6T4-F1
#
_cell.length_a   1.000
_cell.length_b   1.000
_cell.length_c   1.000
_cell.angle_alpha   90.00
_cell.angle_beta   90.00
_cell.angle_gamma   90.00
#
_symmetry.space_group_name_H-M   'P 1'
#
loop_
_entity.id
_entity.type
_entity.pdbx_description
1 polymer ?
#
loop_
_entity_poly.entity_id
_entity_poly.type
_entity_poly.pdbx_seq_one_letter_code
_entity_poly.pdbx_strand_id
1 'polypeptide(L)'
;MIRQCLICDSRAVLTQEAARGIALLAGLADGALRGVQDTNQGTQDRLGYNSLLSGLAAIAPTYPSALRLAEDVAKYHFAGFDCLCLRCGALCDEAVKEASEQAPQPP
;
A
#
# COMPACT_ATOMS: atom_id res chain seq x y z
N MET A 1 -11.12 13.74 8.91
CA MET A 1 -9.98 14.63 9.20
C MET A 1 -9.20 14.83 7.90
N ILE A 2 -8.85 16.07 7.53
CA ILE A 2 -8.05 16.32 6.33
C ILE A 2 -6.59 16.24 6.75
N ARG A 3 -5.88 15.21 6.27
CA ARG A 3 -4.42 15.10 6.44
C ARG A 3 -3.77 15.94 5.34
N GLN A 4 -2.99 16.93 5.75
CA GLN A 4 -2.26 17.80 4.83
C GLN A 4 -0.78 17.84 5.23
N CYS A 5 0.09 17.83 4.23
CA CYS A 5 1.53 17.95 4.44
C CYS A 5 1.87 19.38 4.84
N LEU A 6 2.52 19.56 5.99
CA LEU A 6 2.91 20.88 6.50
C LEU A 6 4.07 21.53 5.74
N ILE A 7 4.76 20.79 4.87
CA ILE A 7 5.90 21.30 4.08
C ILE A 7 5.44 21.91 2.76
N CYS A 8 4.40 21.36 2.13
CA CYS A 8 3.96 21.79 0.79
C CYS A 8 2.44 22.03 0.68
N ASP A 9 1.73 22.06 1.82
CA ASP A 9 0.28 22.23 1.98
C ASP A 9 -0.58 21.27 1.13
N SER A 10 0.03 20.17 0.66
CA SER A 10 -0.65 19.18 -0.17
C SER A 10 -1.53 18.26 0.67
N ARG A 11 -2.74 17.98 0.20
CA ARG A 11 -3.64 16.95 0.76
C ARG A 11 -3.34 15.54 0.26
N ALA A 12 -2.42 15.39 -0.69
CA ALA A 12 -2.00 14.09 -1.22
C ALA A 12 -1.03 13.43 -0.22
N VAL A 13 -1.61 12.85 0.85
CA VAL A 13 -0.89 12.13 1.90
C VAL A 13 -1.33 10.66 1.86
N LEU A 14 -0.35 9.75 1.79
CA LEU A 14 -0.55 8.31 1.84
C LEU A 14 -0.16 7.80 3.23
N THR A 15 -1.04 7.06 3.90
CA THR A 15 -0.68 6.43 5.19
C THR A 15 0.15 5.19 4.99
N GLN A 16 0.91 4.82 6.01
CA GLN A 16 1.68 3.58 6.06
C GLN A 16 0.75 2.38 5.88
N GLU A 17 -0.40 2.35 6.56
CA GLU A 17 -1.39 1.26 6.43
C GLU A 17 -1.97 1.16 5.02
N ALA A 18 -2.28 2.29 4.38
CA ALA A 18 -2.75 2.28 2.99
C ALA A 18 -1.63 1.81 2.05
N ALA A 19 -0.39 2.24 2.26
CA ALA A 19 0.76 1.81 1.47
C ALA A 19 1.05 0.30 1.63
N ARG A 20 0.97 -0.23 2.86
CA ARG A 20 1.05 -1.68 3.15
C ARG A 20 -0.03 -2.43 2.37
N GLY A 21 -1.28 -1.97 2.44
CA GLY A 21 -2.39 -2.58 1.72
C GLY A 21 -2.19 -2.58 0.20
N ILE A 22 -1.73 -1.46 -0.36
CA ILE A 22 -1.41 -1.36 -1.79
C ILE A 22 -0.28 -2.33 -2.18
N ALA A 23 0.77 -2.41 -1.38
CA ALA A 23 1.89 -3.32 -1.62
C ALA A 23 1.46 -4.78 -1.57
N LEU A 24 0.61 -5.15 -0.60
CA LEU A 24 0.01 -6.48 -0.53
C LEU A 24 -0.79 -6.80 -1.79
N LEU A 25 -1.70 -5.90 -2.19
CA LEU A 25 -2.51 -6.07 -3.40
C LEU A 25 -1.64 -6.19 -4.66
N ALA A 26 -0.59 -5.38 -4.78
CA ALA A 26 0.35 -5.45 -5.90
C ALA A 26 1.09 -6.80 -5.94
N GLY A 27 1.54 -7.32 -4.80
CA GLY A 27 2.18 -8.63 -4.71
C GLY A 27 1.24 -9.77 -5.08
N LEU A 28 -0.02 -9.73 -4.63
CA LEU A 28 -1.03 -10.72 -5.00
C LEU A 28 -1.38 -10.64 -6.49
N ALA A 29 -1.48 -9.44 -7.06
CA ALA A 29 -1.72 -9.23 -8.47
C ALA A 29 -0.55 -9.76 -9.33
N ASP A 30 0.70 -9.54 -8.92
CA ASP A 30 1.88 -10.11 -9.59
C ASP A 30 1.82 -11.65 -9.60
N GLY A 31 1.50 -12.27 -8.46
CA GLY A 31 1.30 -13.71 -8.36
C GLY A 31 0.21 -14.24 -9.29
N ALA A 32 -0.95 -13.57 -9.32
CA ALA A 32 -2.05 -13.94 -10.20
C ALA A 32 -1.66 -13.82 -11.68
N LEU A 33 -0.96 -12.75 -12.06
CA LEU A 33 -0.48 -12.54 -13.42
C LEU A 33 0.54 -13.60 -13.85
N ARG A 34 1.45 -14.00 -12.95
CA ARG A 34 2.38 -15.12 -13.20
C ARG A 34 1.63 -16.44 -13.41
N GLY A 35 0.63 -16.74 -12.59
CA GLY A 35 -0.21 -17.94 -12.77
C GLY A 35 -0.97 -17.97 -14.10
N VAL A 36 -1.40 -16.81 -14.61
CA VAL A 36 -1.96 -16.67 -15.97
C VAL A 36 -0.90 -16.92 -17.04
N GLN A 37 0.32 -16.43 -16.86
CA GLN A 37 1.41 -16.59 -17.83
C GLN A 37 1.92 -18.03 -17.92
N ASP A 38 1.99 -18.74 -16.80
CA ASP A 38 2.47 -20.14 -16.75
C ASP A 38 1.57 -21.09 -17.56
N THR A 39 0.26 -20.82 -17.63
CA THR A 39 -0.67 -21.60 -18.47
C THR A 39 -0.62 -21.26 -19.95
N ASN A 40 -0.30 -20.00 -20.29
CA ASN A 40 -0.22 -19.50 -21.67
C ASN A 40 0.99 -20.08 -22.44
N GLN A 41 2.01 -20.58 -21.74
CA GLN A 41 3.19 -21.20 -22.37
C GLN A 41 2.88 -22.55 -23.04
N GLY A 42 1.76 -23.19 -22.72
CA GLY A 42 1.39 -24.51 -23.26
C GLY A 42 0.25 -24.52 -24.28
N THR A 43 -0.61 -23.50 -24.33
CA THR A 43 -1.84 -23.54 -25.15
C THR A 43 -2.21 -22.13 -25.61
N GLN A 44 -2.50 -21.94 -26.90
CA GLN A 44 -2.83 -20.65 -27.56
C GLN A 44 -4.14 -19.96 -27.07
N ASP A 45 -4.68 -20.32 -25.91
CA ASP A 45 -5.91 -19.72 -25.39
C ASP A 45 -5.56 -18.57 -24.43
N ARG A 46 -5.20 -17.42 -25.02
CA ARG A 46 -4.51 -16.32 -24.30
C ARG A 46 -5.25 -15.76 -23.09
N LEU A 47 -6.57 -15.98 -22.98
CA LEU A 47 -7.45 -15.51 -21.90
C LEU A 47 -8.60 -16.51 -21.66
N GLY A 48 -8.30 -17.81 -21.63
CA GLY A 48 -9.29 -18.86 -21.35
C GLY A 48 -9.68 -18.96 -19.86
N TYR A 49 -10.79 -19.64 -19.57
CA TYR A 49 -11.25 -19.94 -18.20
C TYR A 49 -10.16 -20.60 -17.34
N ASN A 50 -9.36 -21.48 -17.93
CA ASN A 50 -8.27 -22.17 -17.24
C ASN A 50 -7.16 -21.21 -16.80
N SER A 51 -6.82 -20.21 -17.62
CA SER A 51 -5.80 -19.21 -17.25
C SER A 51 -6.27 -18.32 -16.10
N LEU A 52 -7.56 -17.93 -16.08
CA LEU A 52 -8.14 -17.20 -14.95
C LEU A 52 -8.12 -18.04 -13.66
N LEU A 53 -8.50 -19.32 -13.76
CA LEU A 53 -8.50 -20.23 -12.61
C LEU A 53 -7.07 -20.45 -12.07
N SER A 54 -6.08 -20.61 -12.95
CA SER A 54 -4.68 -20.73 -12.56
C SER A 54 -4.14 -19.45 -11.92
N GLY A 55 -4.51 -18.28 -12.44
CA GLY A 55 -4.17 -17.00 -11.82
C GLY A 55 -4.75 -16.88 -10.40
N LEU A 56 -6.02 -17.21 -10.21
CA LEU A 56 -6.65 -17.19 -8.88
C LEU A 56 -6.02 -18.21 -7.94
N ALA A 57 -5.71 -19.42 -8.42
CA ALA A 57 -5.05 -20.46 -7.64
C ALA A 57 -3.63 -20.04 -7.19
N ALA A 58 -2.96 -19.17 -7.96
CA ALA A 58 -1.64 -18.66 -7.61
C ALA A 58 -1.66 -17.58 -6.51
N ILE A 59 -2.82 -17.02 -6.13
CA ILE A 59 -2.91 -15.97 -5.10
C ILE A 59 -2.52 -16.52 -3.72
N ALA A 60 -3.09 -17.65 -3.30
CA ALA A 60 -2.83 -18.25 -2.00
C ALA A 60 -1.33 -18.56 -1.75
N PRO A 61 -0.60 -19.23 -2.67
CA PRO A 61 0.84 -19.46 -2.49
C PRO A 61 1.68 -18.18 -2.57
N THR A 62 1.19 -17.11 -3.23
CA THR A 62 1.88 -15.80 -3.29
C THR A 62 1.66 -14.96 -2.03
N TYR A 63 0.66 -15.27 -1.20
CA TYR A 63 0.32 -14.45 -0.04
C TYR A 63 1.49 -14.18 0.93
N PRO A 64 2.34 -15.16 1.31
CA PRO A 64 3.46 -14.90 2.22
C PRO A 64 4.50 -13.93 1.66
N SER A 65 4.82 -14.01 0.36
CA SER A 65 5.78 -13.08 -0.26
C SER A 65 5.15 -11.69 -0.47
N ALA A 66 3.87 -11.62 -0.80
CA ALA A 66 3.13 -10.36 -0.89
C ALA A 66 3.02 -9.66 0.47
N LEU A 67 2.84 -10.42 1.55
CA LEU A 67 2.83 -9.90 2.92
C LEU A 67 4.20 -9.34 3.30
N ARG A 68 5.28 -10.06 2.98
CA ARG A 68 6.65 -9.57 3.19
C ARG A 68 6.93 -8.28 2.42
N LEU A 69 6.46 -8.17 1.18
CA LEU A 69 6.56 -6.92 0.41
C LEU A 69 5.86 -5.76 1.15
N ALA A 70 4.66 -6.00 1.68
CA ALA A 70 3.94 -4.98 2.46
C ALA A 70 4.70 -4.57 3.73
N GLU A 71 5.29 -5.53 4.45
CA GLU A 71 6.13 -5.27 5.62
C GLU A 71 7.39 -4.48 5.25
N ASP A 72 8.04 -4.80 4.14
CA ASP A 72 9.20 -4.09 3.63
C ASP A 72 8.84 -2.64 3.28
N VAL A 73 7.66 -2.38 2.70
CA VAL A 73 7.19 -1.01 2.45
C VAL A 73 7.06 -0.23 3.75
N ALA A 74 6.44 -0.83 4.76
CA ALA A 74 6.30 -0.19 6.06
C ALA A 74 7.64 0.16 6.70
N LYS A 75 8.58 -0.79 6.64
CA LYS A 75 9.88 -0.68 7.30
C LYS A 75 10.81 0.29 6.58
N TYR A 76 10.91 0.18 5.26
CA TYR A 76 11.94 0.86 4.48
C TYR A 76 11.46 2.13 3.77
N HIS A 77 10.18 2.25 3.43
CA HIS A 77 9.65 3.47 2.81
C HIS A 77 9.08 4.46 3.82
N PHE A 78 8.57 3.96 4.94
CA PHE A 78 8.00 4.82 5.99
C PHE A 78 8.92 4.99 7.19
N ALA A 79 9.92 4.12 7.40
CA ALA A 79 10.94 4.28 8.45
C ALA A 79 10.39 4.57 9.87
N GLY A 80 9.19 4.07 10.17
CA GLY A 80 8.50 4.29 11.45
C GLY A 80 7.51 5.46 11.49
N PHE A 81 7.45 6.29 10.44
CA PHE A 81 6.44 7.34 10.30
C PHE A 81 5.09 6.79 9.81
N ASP A 82 4.00 7.48 10.14
CA ASP A 82 2.66 7.03 9.77
C ASP A 82 2.22 7.45 8.36
N CYS A 83 2.84 8.48 7.79
CA CYS A 83 2.38 9.14 6.57
C CYS A 83 3.54 9.57 5.65
N LEU A 84 3.27 9.54 4.34
CA LEU A 84 4.13 10.02 3.26
C LEU A 84 3.37 11.02 2.40
N CYS A 85 3.92 12.21 2.18
CA CYS A 85 3.37 13.15 1.20
C CYS A 85 3.76 12.72 -0.22
N LEU A 86 2.77 12.44 -1.06
CA LEU A 86 2.98 12.06 -2.46
C LEU A 86 3.47 13.19 -3.35
N ARG A 87 3.44 14.45 -2.87
CA ARG A 87 3.90 15.62 -3.63
C ARG A 87 5.37 15.94 -3.40
N CYS A 88 5.80 16.02 -2.15
CA CYS A 88 7.18 16.41 -1.79
C CYS A 88 8.02 15.28 -1.20
N GLY A 89 7.43 14.11 -0.94
CA GLY A 89 8.14 12.96 -0.36
C GLY A 89 8.40 13.07 1.14
N ALA A 90 7.85 14.08 1.82
CA ALA A 90 8.03 14.24 3.26
C ALA A 90 7.35 13.10 4.04
N LEU A 91 8.07 12.56 5.02
CA LEU A 91 7.54 11.65 6.03
C LEU A 91 7.05 12.44 7.24
N CYS A 92 5.93 12.02 7.81
CA CYS A 92 5.34 12.66 8.98
C CYS A 92 4.51 11.67 9.79
N ASP A 93 4.41 11.92 11.09
CA ASP A 93 3.50 11.18 11.96
C ASP A 93 2.06 11.65 11.75
N GLU A 94 1.09 10.79 12.06
CA GLU A 94 -0.29 11.21 12.19
C GLU A 94 -0.33 12.24 13.32
N ALA A 95 -0.80 13.45 13.03
CA ALA A 95 -1.12 14.37 14.09
C ALA A 95 -2.26 13.76 14.92
N VAL A 96 -1.91 13.07 16.01
CA VAL A 96 -2.82 12.89 17.14
C VAL A 96 -3.11 14.32 17.57
N LYS A 97 -4.28 14.82 17.17
CA LYS A 97 -4.85 15.98 17.83
C LYS A 97 -5.13 15.53 19.26
N GLU A 98 -4.13 15.56 20.12
CA GLU A 98 -4.42 16.03 21.46
C GLU A 98 -5.03 17.40 21.23
N ALA A 99 -6.31 17.51 21.55
CA ALA A 99 -6.92 18.79 21.81
C ALA A 99 -6.13 19.40 22.96
N SER A 100 -4.99 20.02 22.66
CA SER A 100 -4.51 21.12 23.47
C SER A 100 -5.48 22.25 23.17
N GLU A 101 -6.65 22.14 23.79
CA GLU A 101 -7.51 23.28 24.06
C GLU A 101 -6.61 24.34 24.69
N GLN A 102 -6.39 25.38 23.89
CA GLN A 102 -5.89 26.67 24.27
C GLN A 102 -6.29 26.97 25.72
N ALA A 103 -5.34 26.97 26.65
CA ALA A 103 -5.58 27.43 28.01
C ALA A 103 -6.19 28.85 27.93
N PRO A 104 -7.30 29.15 28.63
CA PRO A 104 -7.85 30.50 28.64
C PRO A 104 -6.83 31.40 29.33
N GLN A 105 -6.35 32.43 28.62
CA GLN A 105 -5.54 33.47 29.23
C GLN A 105 -6.43 34.27 30.19
N PRO A 106 -6.03 34.45 31.47
CA PRO A 106 -6.74 35.33 32.38
C PRO A 106 -6.55 36.80 31.98
N PRO A 107 -7.49 37.69 32.37
CA PRO A 107 -7.57 39.09 31.94
C PRO A 107 -6.41 39.96 32.41
#